data_AF-A0A972GM23-F1
#
_entry.id   AF-A0A972GM23-F1
#
_cell.length_a   1.000
_cell.length_b   1.000
_cell.length_c   1.000
_cell.angle_alpha   90.00
_cell.angle_beta   90.00
_cell.angle_gamma   90.00
#
_symmetry.space_group_name_H-M   'P 1'
#
loop_
_entity.id
_entity.type
_entity.pdbx_description
1 polymer ?
#
loop_
_entity_poly.entity_id
_entity_poly.type
_entity_poly.pdbx_seq_one_letter_code
_entity_poly.pdbx_strand_id
1 'polypeptide(L)'
;MRLDLSSKRAKKLIHDHNLTEEEILQIVASARINLATFDPEYRTNVTQIADDLSKSRPTIYGWADRALAATIHSLRNIRTGRPPKERDRTNGTDIQS
;
A
#
# COMPACT_ATOMS: atom_id res chain seq x y z
N MET A 1 -3.09 -16.79 -12.11
CA MET A 1 -4.10 -16.12 -11.25
C MET A 1 -5.01 -15.27 -12.10
N ARG A 2 -6.34 -15.46 -12.03
CA ARG A 2 -7.32 -14.63 -12.76
C ARG A 2 -7.92 -13.58 -11.83
N LEU A 3 -7.84 -12.30 -12.21
CA LEU A 3 -8.38 -11.16 -11.46
C LEU A 3 -9.59 -10.56 -12.20
N ASP A 4 -10.62 -10.17 -11.45
CA ASP A 4 -11.69 -9.33 -11.97
C ASP A 4 -11.34 -7.84 -11.77
N LEU A 5 -10.92 -7.18 -12.84
CA LEU A 5 -10.53 -5.76 -12.86
C LEU A 5 -11.66 -4.85 -13.39
N SER A 6 -12.91 -5.33 -13.38
CA SER A 6 -14.06 -4.57 -13.90
C SER A 6 -14.41 -3.32 -13.08
N SER A 7 -14.00 -3.28 -11.82
CA SER A 7 -14.24 -2.18 -10.87
C SER A 7 -13.76 -0.81 -11.40
N LYS A 8 -14.65 0.21 -11.33
CA LYS A 8 -14.31 1.59 -11.70
C LYS A 8 -13.08 2.11 -10.95
N ARG A 9 -12.93 1.76 -9.67
CA ARG A 9 -11.78 2.17 -8.85
C ARG A 9 -10.48 1.52 -9.32
N ALA A 10 -10.52 0.23 -9.63
CA ALA A 10 -9.35 -0.49 -10.16
C ALA A 10 -8.90 0.11 -11.49
N LYS A 11 -9.83 0.35 -12.42
CA LYS A 11 -9.54 1.00 -13.71
C LYS A 11 -8.88 2.37 -13.55
N LYS A 12 -9.38 3.20 -12.62
CA LYS A 12 -8.77 4.52 -12.33
C LYS A 12 -7.33 4.38 -11.84
N LEU A 13 -7.06 3.48 -10.89
CA LEU A 13 -5.71 3.27 -10.38
C LEU A 13 -4.75 2.74 -11.46
N ILE A 14 -5.21 1.80 -12.29
CA ILE A 14 -4.42 1.27 -13.41
C ILE A 14 -4.04 2.39 -14.37
N HIS A 15 -5.01 3.24 -14.74
CA HIS A 15 -4.77 4.37 -15.64
C HIS A 15 -3.84 5.42 -15.01
N ASP A 16 -4.14 5.89 -13.81
CA ASP A 16 -3.41 7.00 -13.18
C ASP A 16 -1.95 6.65 -12.86
N HIS A 17 -1.67 5.37 -12.59
CA HIS A 17 -0.34 4.88 -12.26
C HIS A 17 0.30 4.09 -13.40
N ASN A 18 -0.35 4.02 -14.57
CA ASN A 18 0.09 3.22 -15.72
C ASN A 18 0.52 1.79 -15.34
N LEU A 19 -0.28 1.13 -14.50
CA LEU A 19 0.08 -0.19 -13.96
C LEU A 19 0.04 -1.25 -15.06
N THR A 20 1.12 -2.00 -15.16
CA THR A 20 1.19 -3.20 -15.98
C THR A 20 0.41 -4.35 -15.32
N GLU A 21 -0.01 -5.33 -16.12
CA GLU A 21 -0.65 -6.54 -15.59
C GLU A 21 0.24 -7.25 -14.57
N GLU A 22 1.55 -7.31 -14.81
CA GLU A 22 2.52 -7.92 -13.90
C GLU A 22 2.54 -7.21 -12.54
N GLU A 23 2.56 -5.88 -12.52
CA GLU A 23 2.53 -5.10 -11.26
C GLU A 23 1.24 -5.31 -10.49
N ILE A 24 0.08 -5.40 -11.18
CA ILE A 24 -1.20 -5.68 -10.53
C ILE A 24 -1.16 -7.07 -9.86
N LEU A 25 -0.65 -8.08 -10.56
CA LEU A 25 -0.50 -9.43 -10.01
C LEU A 25 0.43 -9.44 -8.80
N GLN A 26 1.55 -8.72 -8.86
CA GLN A 26 2.50 -8.55 -7.74
C GLN A 26 1.86 -7.87 -6.53
N ILE A 27 1.08 -6.80 -6.74
CA ILE A 27 0.34 -6.09 -5.69
C ILE A 27 -0.65 -7.03 -5.00
N VAL A 28 -1.48 -7.75 -5.77
CA VAL A 28 -2.48 -8.66 -5.20
C VAL A 28 -1.83 -9.83 -4.46
N ALA A 29 -0.79 -10.44 -5.03
CA ALA A 29 -0.06 -11.53 -4.40
C ALA A 29 0.57 -11.06 -3.07
N SER A 30 1.26 -9.93 -3.07
CA SER A 30 1.89 -9.38 -1.86
C SER A 30 0.86 -9.07 -0.78
N ALA A 31 -0.28 -8.45 -1.14
CA ALA A 31 -1.34 -8.14 -0.18
C ALA A 31 -1.91 -9.40 0.50
N ARG A 32 -2.12 -10.50 -0.26
CA ARG A 32 -2.62 -11.77 0.30
C ARG A 32 -1.64 -12.40 1.29
N ILE A 33 -0.35 -12.44 0.93
CA ILE A 33 0.70 -12.96 1.82
C ILE A 33 0.79 -12.11 3.08
N ASN A 34 0.82 -10.78 2.94
CA ASN A 34 0.88 -9.87 4.07
C ASN A 34 -0.28 -10.06 5.05
N LEU A 35 -1.50 -10.28 4.53
CA LEU A 35 -2.66 -10.57 5.37
C LEU A 35 -2.48 -11.90 6.12
N ALA A 36 -2.08 -12.96 5.41
CA ALA A 36 -1.81 -14.27 6.02
C ALA A 36 -0.68 -14.24 7.06
N THR A 37 0.28 -13.31 6.93
CA THR A 37 1.37 -13.13 7.91
C THR A 37 0.86 -12.67 9.27
N PHE A 38 -0.17 -11.83 9.33
CA PHE A 38 -0.74 -11.31 10.58
C PHE A 38 -1.99 -12.06 11.05
N ASP A 39 -2.74 -12.62 10.10
CA ASP A 39 -3.91 -13.45 10.34
C ASP A 39 -3.70 -14.82 9.69
N PRO A 40 -3.09 -15.79 10.39
CA PRO A 40 -2.84 -17.12 9.84
C PRO A 40 -4.11 -17.90 9.50
N GLU A 41 -5.26 -17.52 10.07
CA GLU A 41 -6.56 -18.12 9.71
C GLU A 41 -7.01 -17.68 8.31
N TYR A 42 -6.52 -16.51 7.84
CA TYR A 42 -6.63 -16.10 6.45
C TYR A 42 -5.84 -17.04 5.54
N ARG A 43 -6.56 -18.00 4.94
CA ARG A 43 -5.98 -19.02 4.06
C ARG A 43 -5.47 -18.40 2.74
N THR A 44 -4.17 -18.17 2.68
CA THR A 44 -3.45 -17.92 1.42
C THR A 44 -2.56 -19.09 1.06
N ASN A 45 -2.70 -19.62 -0.16
CA ASN A 45 -1.87 -20.72 -0.65
C ASN A 45 -0.72 -20.18 -1.52
N VAL A 46 0.47 -20.06 -0.93
CA VAL A 46 1.67 -19.54 -1.62
C VAL A 46 2.10 -20.43 -2.78
N THR A 47 1.96 -21.75 -2.65
CA THR A 47 2.29 -22.69 -3.72
C THR A 47 1.40 -22.44 -4.93
N GLN A 48 0.08 -22.33 -4.73
CA GLN A 48 -0.85 -22.03 -5.82
C GLN A 48 -0.51 -20.68 -6.47
N ILE A 49 -0.20 -19.65 -5.69
CA ILE A 49 0.17 -18.32 -6.22
C ILE A 49 1.45 -18.40 -7.07
N ALA A 50 2.45 -19.14 -6.59
CA ALA A 50 3.72 -19.33 -7.30
C ALA A 50 3.49 -20.01 -8.66
N ASP A 51 2.71 -21.10 -8.68
CA ASP A 51 2.38 -21.84 -9.90
C ASP A 51 1.58 -20.96 -10.88
N ASP A 52 0.54 -20.29 -10.37
CA ASP A 52 -0.35 -19.39 -11.12
C ASP A 52 0.35 -18.23 -11.82
N LEU A 53 1.50 -17.81 -11.30
CA LEU A 53 2.31 -16.70 -11.80
C LEU A 53 3.58 -17.20 -12.50
N SER A 54 3.81 -18.51 -12.56
CA SER A 54 5.04 -19.12 -13.07
C SER A 54 6.31 -18.54 -12.40
N LYS A 55 6.27 -18.38 -11.07
CA LYS A 55 7.38 -17.87 -10.26
C LYS A 55 7.73 -18.86 -9.14
N SER A 56 8.90 -18.66 -8.52
CA SER A 56 9.28 -19.45 -7.35
C SER A 56 8.59 -18.95 -6.08
N ARG A 57 8.35 -19.83 -5.09
CA ARG A 57 7.84 -19.42 -3.77
C ARG A 57 8.71 -18.35 -3.10
N PRO A 58 10.06 -18.43 -3.11
CA PRO A 58 10.91 -17.34 -2.61
C PRO A 58 10.67 -15.99 -3.29
N THR A 59 10.39 -15.98 -4.59
CA THR A 59 10.06 -14.73 -5.31
C THR A 59 8.79 -14.09 -4.75
N ILE A 60 7.75 -14.89 -4.49
CA ILE A 60 6.48 -14.40 -3.93
C ILE A 60 6.69 -13.80 -2.53
N TYR A 61 7.43 -14.48 -1.65
CA TYR A 61 7.77 -13.93 -0.33
C TYR A 61 8.61 -12.65 -0.44
N GLY A 62 9.59 -12.60 -1.34
CA GLY A 62 10.39 -11.39 -1.55
C GLY A 62 9.61 -10.18 -2.10
N TRP A 63 8.47 -10.41 -2.76
CA TRP A 63 7.53 -9.33 -3.11
C TRP A 63 6.75 -8.85 -1.88
N ALA A 64 6.24 -9.79 -1.08
CA ALA A 64 5.52 -9.51 0.16
C ALA A 64 6.37 -8.70 1.15
N ASP A 65 7.62 -9.12 1.40
CA ASP A 65 8.54 -8.44 2.32
C ASP A 65 8.82 -6.99 1.91
N ARG A 66 9.07 -6.76 0.61
CA ARG A 66 9.28 -5.40 0.08
C ARG A 66 8.03 -4.54 0.20
N ALA A 67 6.86 -5.10 -0.07
CA ALA A 67 5.59 -4.40 0.08
C ALA A 67 5.30 -4.04 1.55
N LEU A 68 5.56 -4.96 2.49
CA LEU A 68 5.45 -4.70 3.94
C LEU A 68 6.40 -3.59 4.37
N ALA A 69 7.66 -3.64 3.97
CA ALA A 69 8.65 -2.62 4.30
C ALA A 69 8.24 -1.22 3.80
N ALA A 70 7.80 -1.12 2.55
CA ALA A 70 7.31 0.14 1.98
C ALA A 70 6.05 0.65 2.69
N THR A 71 5.14 -0.25 3.09
CA THR A 71 3.94 0.10 3.85
C THR A 71 4.31 0.62 5.24
N ILE A 72 5.18 -0.07 5.97
CA ILE A 72 5.69 0.37 7.28
C ILE A 72 6.35 1.74 7.17
N HIS A 73 7.20 1.94 6.15
CA HIS A 73 7.85 3.22 5.90
C HIS A 73 6.81 4.33 5.64
N SER A 74 5.82 4.06 4.79
CA SER A 74 4.76 5.02 4.47
C SER A 74 3.96 5.39 5.72
N LEU A 75 3.55 4.40 6.52
CA LEU A 75 2.79 4.62 7.76
C LEU A 75 3.56 5.46 8.78
N ARG A 76 4.87 5.25 8.91
CA ARG A 76 5.73 6.04 9.81
C ARG A 76 5.90 7.50 9.37
N ASN A 77 5.73 7.78 8.08
CA ASN A 77 5.97 9.11 7.50
C ASN A 77 4.68 9.87 7.15
N ILE A 78 3.52 9.20 7.16
CA ILE A 78 2.23 9.90 7.11
C ILE A 78 2.10 10.72 8.40
N ARG A 79 2.11 12.06 8.25
CA ARG A 79 1.75 12.98 9.33
C ARG A 79 0.31 12.69 9.75
N THR A 80 0.13 12.06 10.90
CA THR A 80 -1.19 11.85 11.50
C THR A 80 -1.55 13.08 12.32
N GLY A 81 -2.52 13.86 11.84
CA GLY A 81 -3.06 15.03 12.55
C GLY A 81 -3.44 16.20 11.65
N ARG A 82 -4.25 17.11 12.18
CA ARG A 82 -4.38 18.47 11.63
C ARG A 82 -3.05 19.19 11.85
N PRO A 83 -2.50 19.95 10.89
CA PRO A 83 -1.46 20.93 11.20
C PRO A 83 -1.92 21.73 12.43
N PRO A 84 -1.06 21.99 13.43
CA PRO A 84 -1.42 22.87 14.53
C PRO A 84 -2.04 24.12 13.93
N LYS A 85 -3.24 24.52 14.37
CA LYS A 85 -3.75 25.86 14.04
C LYS A 85 -2.64 26.81 14.44
N GLU A 86 -2.11 27.58 13.49
CA GLU A 86 -1.38 28.80 13.83
C GLU A 86 -2.30 29.55 14.78
N ARG A 87 -1.98 29.53 16.08
CA ARG A 87 -2.49 30.53 16.98
C ARG A 87 -1.78 31.77 16.48
N ASP A 88 -2.48 32.55 15.65
CA ASP A 88 -2.06 33.88 15.29
C ASP A 88 -1.59 34.56 16.57
N ARG A 89 -0.29 34.81 16.62
CA ARG A 89 0.32 35.74 17.57
C ARG A 89 -0.06 37.14 17.08
N THR A 90 -1.33 37.49 17.21
CA THR A 90 -1.84 38.87 17.26
C THR A 90 -2.22 39.05 18.74
N ASN A 91 -1.54 39.82 19.58
CA ASN A 91 -1.03 41.17 19.37
C ASN A 91 0.17 41.46 20.30
N GLY A 92 1.27 41.86 19.69
CA GLY A 92 2.27 42.77 20.22
C GLY A 92 2.95 43.29 18.95
N THR A 93 2.83 44.55 18.55
CA THR A 93 2.88 45.81 19.27
C THR A 93 2.56 46.87 18.23
N ASP A 94 1.75 47.88 18.54
CA ASP A 94 1.91 49.18 17.90
C ASP A 94 1.82 50.30 18.93
N ILE A 95 2.81 51.17 18.82
CA ILE A 95 3.16 52.33 19.63
C ILE A 95 2.35 53.53 19.11
N GLN A 96 1.69 54.28 19.98
CA GLN A 96 1.24 55.69 19.85
C GLN A 96 0.34 55.98 21.08
N SER A 97 0.46 57.04 21.87
CA SER A 97 1.15 58.33 21.79
C SER A 97 1.55 58.80 23.20
#